data_AF-A0A8J5FRH2-F1
#
_entry.id   AF-A0A8J5FRH2-F1
#
_cell.length_a   1.000
_cell.length_b   1.000
_cell.length_c   1.000
_cell.angle_alpha   90.00
_cell.angle_beta   90.00
_cell.angle_gamma   90.00
#
_symmetry.space_group_name_H-M   'P 1'
#
loop_
_entity.id
_entity.type
_entity.pdbx_description
1 polymer ?
#
loop_
_entity_poly.entity_id
_entity_poly.type
_entity_poly.pdbx_seq_one_letter_code
_entity_poly.pdbx_strand_id
1 'polypeptide(L)'
;MALVVICGQPCSGKSTAAACLADAIQSVDGPKPSVRIIDESSLHLGRNQSYADMPMEKNLRGVLRSEVDRSLSKNNIIIVDSLNNIKGYRYELWCLARAAGIRYCVIEDALTIDLQVFCDTADDTCRQWNRIREEMGESSYETKIFEDLVQRFEKPERRNRWDSPLFELFPSKDGISQSSSVIVDAVSHLTKKIDSKTRDVKVLQPTIATQTIKCSGLFLARATDANSLYEMDKATQEVINIIVEAQSQGLAGSSNRISMGHTLPAISF
;
A
#
# COMPACT_ATOMS: atom_id res chain seq x y z
N MET A 1 12.56 -7.33 2.76
CA MET A 1 12.21 -6.27 1.79
C MET A 1 11.25 -5.29 2.42
N ALA A 2 11.08 -4.10 1.85
CA ALA A 2 10.44 -2.97 2.53
C ALA A 2 9.59 -2.11 1.57
N LEU A 3 8.48 -1.59 2.09
CA LEU A 3 7.73 -0.48 1.52
C LEU A 3 8.09 0.78 2.30
N VAL A 4 8.62 1.79 1.60
CA VAL A 4 8.93 3.11 2.13
C VAL A 4 7.88 4.07 1.62
N VAL A 5 7.19 4.74 2.54
CA VAL A 5 6.19 5.77 2.24
C VAL A 5 6.76 7.10 2.66
N ILE A 6 6.93 8.01 1.70
CA ILE A 6 7.36 9.38 1.99
C ILE A 6 6.11 10.25 2.10
N CYS A 7 5.99 11.04 3.16
CA CYS A 7 4.88 11.95 3.36
C CYS A 7 5.38 13.35 3.72
N GLY A 8 4.66 14.38 3.28
CA GLY A 8 5.05 15.76 3.53
C GLY A 8 4.25 16.75 2.68
N GLN A 9 4.33 18.03 3.04
CA GLN A 9 3.66 19.13 2.36
C GLN A 9 3.99 19.19 0.85
N PRO A 10 3.10 19.71 -0.03
CA PRO A 10 3.40 19.86 -1.44
C PRO A 10 4.68 20.69 -1.61
N CYS A 11 5.50 20.29 -2.57
CA CYS A 11 6.81 20.90 -2.84
C CYS A 11 7.80 20.87 -1.66
N SER A 12 7.69 19.98 -0.65
CA SER A 12 8.66 19.89 0.45
C SER A 12 10.03 19.28 0.10
N GLY A 13 10.20 18.74 -1.11
CA GLY A 13 11.45 18.04 -1.51
C GLY A 13 11.38 16.51 -1.51
N LYS A 14 10.19 15.91 -1.28
CA LYS A 14 9.96 14.45 -1.28
C LYS A 14 10.62 13.71 -2.44
N SER A 15 10.42 14.17 -3.66
CA SER A 15 10.99 13.52 -4.85
C SER A 15 12.52 13.53 -4.86
N THR A 16 13.12 14.61 -4.37
CA THR A 16 14.58 14.70 -4.19
C THR A 16 15.03 13.73 -3.09
N ALA A 17 14.30 13.65 -1.97
CA ALA A 17 14.59 12.70 -0.90
C ALA A 17 14.44 11.24 -1.37
N ALA A 18 13.43 10.94 -2.17
CA ALA A 18 13.20 9.63 -2.78
C ALA A 18 14.35 9.23 -3.70
N ALA A 19 14.78 10.14 -4.57
CA ALA A 19 15.91 9.94 -5.47
C ALA A 19 17.22 9.73 -4.68
N CYS A 20 17.53 10.60 -3.73
CA CYS A 20 18.71 10.46 -2.89
C CYS A 20 18.72 9.15 -2.10
N LEU A 21 17.57 8.73 -1.56
CA LEU A 21 17.43 7.45 -0.87
C LEU A 21 17.64 6.28 -1.83
N ALA A 22 17.07 6.32 -3.02
CA ALA A 22 17.24 5.27 -4.01
C ALA A 22 18.70 5.12 -4.46
N ASP A 23 19.37 6.25 -4.71
CA ASP A 23 20.79 6.27 -5.06
C ASP A 23 21.66 5.76 -3.91
N ALA A 24 21.37 6.20 -2.67
CA ALA A 24 22.09 5.77 -1.48
C ALA A 24 21.93 4.27 -1.20
N ILE A 25 20.76 3.67 -1.52
CA ILE A 25 20.57 2.22 -1.42
C ILE A 25 21.37 1.49 -2.52
N GLN A 26 21.43 2.05 -3.73
CA GLN A 26 22.16 1.46 -4.86
C GLN A 26 23.69 1.53 -4.70
N SER A 27 24.18 2.51 -3.95
CA SER A 27 25.62 2.70 -3.67
C SER A 27 26.14 1.83 -2.52
N VAL A 28 25.28 1.14 -1.76
CA VAL A 28 25.72 0.20 -0.72
C VAL A 28 26.37 -1.04 -1.34
N ASP A 29 27.59 -1.34 -0.88
CA ASP A 29 28.31 -2.57 -1.25
C ASP A 29 27.64 -3.82 -0.63
N GLY A 30 27.02 -4.65 -1.48
CA GLY A 30 26.32 -5.87 -1.06
C GLY A 30 25.36 -6.45 -2.10
N PRO A 31 24.50 -7.43 -1.72
CA PRO A 31 23.44 -7.90 -2.60
C PRO A 31 22.46 -6.76 -2.86
N LYS A 32 22.54 -6.15 -4.04
CA LYS A 32 21.77 -4.96 -4.42
C LYS A 32 20.27 -5.30 -4.41
N PRO A 33 19.49 -4.80 -3.43
CA PRO A 33 18.04 -4.93 -3.51
C PRO A 33 17.56 -4.12 -4.72
N SER A 34 16.63 -4.66 -5.50
CA SER A 34 16.00 -3.88 -6.56
C SER A 34 15.17 -2.77 -5.92
N VAL A 35 15.50 -1.51 -6.23
CA VAL A 35 14.77 -0.32 -5.76
C VAL A 35 13.89 0.18 -6.89
N ARG A 36 12.62 0.44 -6.60
CA ARG A 36 11.69 1.10 -7.53
C ARG A 36 10.99 2.26 -6.82
N ILE A 37 11.03 3.43 -7.45
CA ILE A 37 10.25 4.60 -7.04
C ILE A 37 8.92 4.56 -7.80
N ILE A 38 7.82 4.78 -7.10
CA ILE A 38 6.48 4.94 -7.65
C ILE A 38 6.04 6.36 -7.30
N ASP A 39 5.78 7.16 -8.34
CA ASP A 39 5.40 8.56 -8.27
C ASP A 39 4.28 8.86 -9.27
N GLU A 40 3.66 10.05 -9.19
CA GLU A 40 2.61 10.41 -10.13
C GLU A 40 3.14 10.56 -11.57
N SER A 41 4.39 11.00 -11.73
CA SER A 41 4.97 11.27 -13.06
C SER A 41 5.31 9.98 -13.81
N SER A 42 5.77 8.92 -13.12
CA SER A 42 5.96 7.59 -13.74
C SER A 42 4.66 6.96 -14.22
N LEU A 43 3.51 7.38 -13.68
CA LEU A 43 2.18 6.93 -14.10
C LEU A 43 1.55 7.84 -15.16
N HIS A 44 2.28 8.84 -15.68
CA HIS A 44 1.79 9.85 -16.61
C HIS A 44 0.57 10.64 -16.08
N LEU A 45 0.51 10.86 -14.76
CA LEU A 45 -0.56 11.60 -14.11
C LEU A 45 -0.10 13.04 -13.83
N GLY A 46 -0.78 14.01 -14.42
CA GLY A 46 -0.51 15.43 -14.19
C GLY A 46 -0.97 15.86 -12.80
N ARG A 47 -0.12 16.59 -12.05
CA ARG A 47 -0.42 17.08 -10.69
C ARG A 47 -1.74 17.85 -10.62
N ASN A 48 -1.88 18.92 -11.40
CA ASN A 48 -3.07 19.77 -11.36
C ASN A 48 -4.34 19.02 -11.77
N GLN A 49 -4.27 18.14 -12.78
CA GLN A 49 -5.42 17.33 -13.18
C GLN A 49 -5.82 16.31 -12.11
N SER A 50 -4.84 15.69 -11.45
CA SER A 50 -5.09 14.64 -10.46
C SER A 50 -5.62 15.18 -9.14
N TYR A 51 -5.31 16.42 -8.79
CA TYR A 51 -5.76 17.09 -7.56
C TYR A 51 -6.83 18.17 -7.80
N ALA A 52 -7.35 18.30 -9.03
CA ALA A 52 -8.39 19.28 -9.35
C ALA A 52 -9.69 19.03 -8.55
N ASP A 53 -10.13 17.77 -8.46
CA ASP A 53 -11.37 17.39 -7.81
C ASP A 53 -11.23 16.10 -7.00
N MET A 54 -12.11 15.93 -6.00
CA MET A 54 -12.14 14.73 -5.13
C MET A 54 -12.23 13.40 -5.91
N PRO A 55 -13.01 13.25 -7.01
CA PRO A 55 -13.03 12.01 -7.78
C PRO A 55 -11.71 11.70 -8.49
N MET A 56 -11.02 12.73 -9.02
CA MET A 56 -9.73 12.57 -9.67
C MET A 56 -8.67 12.15 -8.65
N GLU A 57 -8.67 12.77 -7.48
CA GLU A 57 -7.75 12.43 -6.39
C GLU A 57 -7.99 11.00 -5.88
N LYS A 58 -9.26 10.58 -5.79
CA LYS A 58 -9.61 9.20 -5.46
C LYS A 58 -9.11 8.21 -6.52
N ASN A 59 -9.22 8.57 -7.80
CA ASN A 59 -8.71 7.74 -8.90
C ASN A 59 -7.17 7.64 -8.84
N LEU A 60 -6.48 8.77 -8.68
CA LEU A 60 -5.03 8.83 -8.49
C LEU A 60 -4.57 7.87 -7.38
N ARG A 61 -5.18 7.96 -6.19
CA ARG A 61 -4.87 7.06 -5.08
C ARG A 61 -5.10 5.60 -5.42
N GLY A 62 -6.17 5.29 -6.16
CA GLY A 62 -6.48 3.95 -6.64
C GLY A 62 -5.44 3.40 -7.60
N VAL A 63 -4.95 4.21 -8.54
CA VAL A 63 -3.90 3.83 -9.49
C VAL A 63 -2.58 3.59 -8.76
N LEU A 64 -2.15 4.55 -7.92
CA LEU A 64 -0.92 4.42 -7.11
C LEU A 64 -0.97 3.17 -6.23
N ARG A 65 -2.09 2.94 -5.54
CA ARG A 65 -2.30 1.75 -4.69
C ARG A 65 -2.17 0.46 -5.50
N SER A 66 -2.75 0.43 -6.69
CA SER A 66 -2.71 -0.74 -7.58
C SER A 66 -1.30 -1.02 -8.09
N GLU A 67 -0.54 0.03 -8.42
CA GLU A 67 0.84 -0.12 -8.87
C GLU A 67 1.77 -0.56 -7.73
N VAL A 68 1.55 -0.04 -6.52
CA VAL A 68 2.25 -0.50 -5.31
C VAL A 68 1.99 -1.99 -5.11
N ASP A 69 0.72 -2.42 -5.04
CA ASP A 69 0.37 -3.83 -4.79
C ASP A 69 0.98 -4.80 -5.82
N ARG A 70 1.04 -4.39 -7.10
CA ARG A 70 1.69 -5.16 -8.17
C ARG A 70 3.21 -5.23 -8.02
N SER A 71 3.83 -4.13 -7.61
CA SER A 71 5.28 -4.01 -7.45
C SER A 71 5.79 -4.60 -6.12
N LEU A 72 4.91 -4.83 -5.14
CA LEU A 72 5.29 -5.42 -3.86
C LEU A 72 5.81 -6.85 -4.02
N SER A 73 7.08 -7.03 -3.72
CA SER A 73 7.74 -8.35 -3.71
C SER A 73 8.55 -8.53 -2.44
N LYS A 74 8.73 -9.80 -2.05
CA LYS A 74 9.68 -10.15 -0.99
C LYS A 74 11.11 -9.85 -1.37
N ASN A 75 11.42 -9.50 -2.64
CA ASN A 75 12.77 -9.21 -3.16
C ASN A 75 13.16 -7.74 -3.47
N ASN A 76 12.20 -6.82 -3.45
CA ASN A 76 12.43 -5.44 -3.88
C ASN A 76 12.14 -4.43 -2.74
N ILE A 77 12.74 -3.25 -2.81
CA ILE A 77 12.38 -2.09 -1.98
C ILE A 77 11.56 -1.14 -2.84
N ILE A 78 10.35 -0.82 -2.39
CA ILE A 78 9.46 0.09 -3.10
C ILE A 78 9.41 1.40 -2.32
N ILE A 79 9.69 2.51 -2.99
CA ILE A 79 9.57 3.87 -2.44
C ILE A 79 8.36 4.52 -3.09
N VAL A 80 7.40 4.96 -2.28
CA VAL A 80 6.21 5.69 -2.74
C VAL A 80 6.46 7.17 -2.55
N ASP A 81 6.78 7.86 -3.65
CA ASP A 81 6.95 9.30 -3.72
C ASP A 81 5.62 9.93 -4.17
N SER A 82 4.75 10.18 -3.21
CA SER A 82 3.49 10.91 -3.41
C SER A 82 3.23 11.81 -2.20
N LEU A 83 2.19 12.65 -2.24
CA LEU A 83 1.84 13.50 -1.10
C LEU A 83 1.57 12.71 0.18
N ASN A 84 0.88 11.56 0.06
CA ASN A 84 0.49 10.70 1.19
C ASN A 84 -0.11 11.51 2.37
N ASN A 85 -0.89 12.53 2.04
CA ASN A 85 -1.38 13.59 2.93
C ASN A 85 -2.53 13.15 3.85
N ILE A 86 -3.25 12.08 3.50
CA ILE A 86 -4.40 11.58 4.25
C ILE A 86 -4.02 10.32 5.05
N LYS A 87 -4.34 10.30 6.33
CA LYS A 87 -4.09 9.17 7.24
C LYS A 87 -4.72 7.87 6.76
N GLY A 88 -5.94 7.93 6.23
CA GLY A 88 -6.64 6.77 5.66
C GLY A 88 -5.85 6.11 4.52
N TYR A 89 -5.22 6.89 3.65
CA TYR A 89 -4.43 6.35 2.54
C TYR A 89 -3.12 5.69 3.03
N ARG A 90 -2.45 6.29 4.02
CA ARG A 90 -1.26 5.68 4.65
C ARG A 90 -1.60 4.35 5.30
N TYR A 91 -2.76 4.25 5.97
CA TYR A 91 -3.26 3.00 6.53
C TYR A 91 -3.50 1.92 5.46
N GLU A 92 -4.05 2.28 4.30
CA GLU A 92 -4.22 1.35 3.19
C GLU A 92 -2.87 0.78 2.70
N LEU A 93 -1.86 1.65 2.51
CA LEU A 93 -0.51 1.23 2.13
C LEU A 93 0.15 0.34 3.19
N TRP A 94 -0.07 0.65 4.48
CA TRP A 94 0.37 -0.21 5.58
C TRP A 94 -0.28 -1.60 5.53
N CYS A 95 -1.58 -1.67 5.22
CA CYS A 95 -2.29 -2.93 5.07
C CYS A 95 -1.71 -3.77 3.91
N LEU A 96 -1.35 -3.14 2.78
CA LEU A 96 -0.67 -3.82 1.67
C LEU A 96 0.70 -4.37 2.08
N ALA A 97 1.51 -3.57 2.79
CA ALA A 97 2.79 -4.04 3.30
C ALA A 97 2.63 -5.21 4.29
N ARG A 98 1.62 -5.15 5.16
CA ARG A 98 1.27 -6.22 6.09
C ARG A 98 0.80 -7.49 5.37
N ALA A 99 0.00 -7.34 4.31
CA ALA A 99 -0.47 -8.44 3.47
C ALA A 99 0.70 -9.15 2.76
N ALA A 100 1.63 -8.37 2.21
CA ALA A 100 2.83 -8.88 1.55
C ALA A 100 3.87 -9.47 2.54
N GLY A 101 3.72 -9.20 3.84
CA GLY A 101 4.64 -9.67 4.87
C GLY A 101 6.02 -9.01 4.78
N ILE A 102 6.06 -7.72 4.45
CA ILE A 102 7.28 -6.94 4.27
C ILE A 102 7.44 -5.89 5.39
N ARG A 103 8.61 -5.24 5.46
CA ARG A 103 8.82 -4.08 6.33
C ARG A 103 8.04 -2.88 5.80
N TYR A 104 7.60 -2.00 6.70
CA TYR A 104 6.95 -0.75 6.36
C TYR A 104 7.66 0.38 7.08
N CYS A 105 8.00 1.43 6.34
CA CYS A 105 8.68 2.60 6.87
C CYS A 105 7.96 3.87 6.39
N VAL A 106 7.65 4.78 7.33
CA VAL A 106 7.18 6.13 7.01
C VAL A 106 8.36 7.07 7.20
N ILE A 107 8.67 7.83 6.15
CA ILE A 107 9.61 8.94 6.18
C ILE A 107 8.80 10.21 6.07
N GLU A 108 8.88 11.06 7.09
CA GLU A 108 8.22 12.36 7.08
C GLU A 108 9.22 13.42 6.64
N ASP A 109 8.88 14.18 5.60
CA ASP A 109 9.51 15.47 5.34
C ASP A 109 8.96 16.47 6.36
N ALA A 110 9.65 16.51 7.49
CA ALA A 110 9.47 17.40 8.61
C ALA A 110 9.94 18.81 8.28
N LEU A 111 9.36 19.48 7.28
CA LEU A 111 9.61 20.91 7.08
C LEU A 111 9.17 21.75 8.31
N THR A 112 8.37 21.17 9.21
CA THR A 112 7.82 21.81 10.42
C THR A 112 7.74 20.83 11.60
N ILE A 113 8.88 20.45 12.19
CA ILE A 113 8.87 19.73 13.49
C ILE A 113 9.39 20.53 14.69
N ASP A 114 9.90 21.75 14.51
CA ASP A 114 10.00 22.68 15.65
C ASP A 114 9.19 23.93 15.37
N LEU A 115 8.27 24.24 16.29
CA LEU A 115 7.43 25.45 16.38
C LEU A 115 5.97 25.27 15.98
N GLN A 116 5.25 24.55 16.84
CA GLN A 116 3.87 24.90 17.17
C GLN A 116 3.80 26.20 18.03
N VAL A 117 4.83 27.06 18.05
CA VAL A 117 4.96 28.23 18.96
C VAL A 117 5.50 29.52 18.31
N PHE A 118 6.03 29.55 17.08
CA PHE A 118 6.37 30.84 16.43
C PHE A 118 5.90 30.89 14.97
N CYS A 119 5.06 31.89 14.74
CA CYS A 119 4.93 32.67 13.51
C CYS A 119 4.41 31.95 12.25
N ASP A 120 3.28 32.49 11.76
CA ASP A 120 2.86 32.84 10.39
C ASP A 120 3.88 32.84 9.21
N THR A 121 5.01 32.13 9.27
CA THR A 121 6.13 32.27 8.30
C THR A 121 6.68 30.94 7.80
N ALA A 122 6.23 29.79 8.33
CA ALA A 122 6.67 28.46 7.87
C ALA A 122 5.99 27.99 6.57
N ASP A 123 4.85 28.59 6.21
CA ASP A 123 4.11 28.26 4.99
C ASP A 123 4.75 28.85 3.70
N ASP A 124 5.78 29.69 3.82
CA ASP A 124 6.30 30.47 2.69
C ASP A 124 7.37 29.72 1.87
N THR A 125 8.11 28.78 2.45
CA THR A 125 9.18 28.06 1.72
C THR A 125 8.64 27.12 0.66
N CYS A 126 7.62 26.31 0.98
CA CYS A 126 6.95 25.46 -0.01
C CYS A 126 6.28 26.28 -1.12
N ARG A 127 5.67 27.43 -0.77
CA ARG A 127 5.07 28.37 -1.74
C ARG A 127 6.13 28.94 -2.66
N GLN A 128 7.26 29.38 -2.10
CA GLN A 128 8.38 29.93 -2.84
C GLN A 128 8.98 28.87 -3.77
N TRP A 129 9.17 27.63 -3.31
CA TRP A 129 9.65 26.55 -4.16
C TRP A 129 8.66 26.18 -5.26
N ASN A 130 7.35 26.26 -5.00
CA ASN A 130 6.33 26.07 -6.03
C ASN A 130 6.40 27.17 -7.10
N ARG A 131 6.58 28.45 -6.71
CA ARG A 131 6.75 29.58 -7.64
C ARG A 131 8.02 29.45 -8.48
N ILE A 132 9.15 29.11 -7.85
CA ILE A 132 10.42 28.90 -8.55
C ILE A 132 10.27 27.77 -9.60
N ARG A 133 9.57 26.69 -9.26
CA ARG A 133 9.28 25.60 -10.22
C ARG A 133 8.41 26.05 -11.38
N GLU A 134 7.40 26.85 -11.10
CA GLU A 134 6.52 27.44 -12.12
C GLU A 134 7.33 28.33 -13.09
N GLU A 135 8.23 29.17 -12.55
CA GLU A 135 9.14 30.01 -13.34
C GLU A 135 10.15 29.20 -14.17
N MET A 136 10.61 28.07 -13.65
CA MET A 136 11.50 27.13 -14.35
C MET A 136 10.77 26.23 -15.37
N GLY A 137 9.45 26.29 -15.44
CA GLY A 137 8.64 25.43 -16.32
C GLY A 137 8.60 23.97 -15.88
N GLU A 138 8.90 23.68 -14.62
CA GLU A 138 8.76 22.36 -14.02
C GLU A 138 7.31 22.06 -13.61
N SER A 139 7.04 20.83 -13.17
CA SER A 139 5.72 20.44 -12.67
C SER A 139 5.39 21.18 -11.36
N SER A 140 4.60 22.25 -11.44
CA SER A 140 4.11 23.03 -10.30
C SER A 140 2.63 22.75 -10.00
N TYR A 141 2.19 23.12 -8.80
CA TYR A 141 0.78 23.13 -8.43
C TYR A 141 0.18 24.51 -8.69
N GLU A 142 -1.04 24.57 -9.21
CA GLU A 142 -1.81 25.81 -9.23
C GLU A 142 -2.03 26.31 -7.80
N THR A 143 -1.96 27.62 -7.58
CA THR A 143 -2.06 28.22 -6.24
C THR A 143 -3.27 27.73 -5.47
N LYS A 144 -4.45 27.64 -6.10
CA LYS A 144 -5.68 27.16 -5.44
C LYS A 144 -5.56 25.72 -4.94
N ILE A 145 -5.00 24.84 -5.77
CA ILE A 145 -4.78 23.43 -5.45
C ILE A 145 -3.71 23.32 -4.36
N PHE A 146 -2.64 24.10 -4.46
CA PHE A 146 -1.58 24.13 -3.47
C PHE A 146 -2.11 24.50 -2.06
N GLU A 147 -2.86 25.58 -1.94
CA GLU A 147 -3.46 26.01 -0.66
C GLU A 147 -4.31 24.91 -0.04
N ASP A 148 -5.15 24.30 -0.87
CA ASP A 148 -6.08 23.27 -0.48
C ASP A 148 -5.33 22.01 0.01
N LEU A 149 -4.27 21.61 -0.68
CA LEU A 149 -3.42 20.48 -0.28
C LEU A 149 -2.68 20.76 1.04
N VAL A 150 -2.20 21.99 1.25
CA VAL A 150 -1.51 22.38 2.49
C VAL A 150 -2.45 22.31 3.68
N GLN A 151 -3.68 22.82 3.53
CA GLN A 151 -4.69 22.83 4.59
C GLN A 151 -5.18 21.42 4.97
N ARG A 152 -5.24 20.51 3.99
CA ARG A 152 -5.70 19.12 4.20
C ARG A 152 -4.61 18.18 4.70
N PHE A 153 -3.37 18.65 4.86
CA PHE A 153 -2.27 17.77 5.24
C PHE A 153 -2.38 17.30 6.70
N GLU A 154 -2.55 15.98 6.87
CA GLU A 154 -2.60 15.34 8.19
C GLU A 154 -1.22 14.79 8.56
N LYS A 155 -0.57 15.41 9.57
CA LYS A 155 0.74 14.99 10.06
C LYS A 155 0.71 13.54 10.59
N PRO A 156 1.72 12.71 10.28
CA PRO A 156 1.90 11.39 10.86
C PRO A 156 1.85 11.40 12.39
N GLU A 157 1.03 10.53 12.98
CA GLU A 157 0.86 10.48 14.44
C GLU A 157 1.74 9.40 15.08
N ARG A 158 2.75 9.82 15.85
CA ARG A 158 3.64 8.92 16.63
C ARG A 158 2.91 7.96 17.58
N ARG A 159 1.68 8.28 17.98
CA ARG A 159 0.84 7.41 18.82
C ARG A 159 0.40 6.14 18.07
N ASN A 160 0.22 6.23 16.76
CA ASN A 160 -0.21 5.11 15.95
C ASN A 160 1.03 4.33 15.50
N ARG A 161 1.11 3.06 15.88
CA ARG A 161 2.24 2.20 15.51
C ARG A 161 2.48 2.11 13.99
N TRP A 162 1.43 2.24 13.19
CA TRP A 162 1.50 2.16 11.72
C TRP A 162 1.69 3.53 11.06
N ASP A 163 1.43 4.63 11.77
CA ASP A 163 1.55 6.00 11.25
C ASP A 163 2.72 6.77 11.89
N SER A 164 3.51 6.11 12.74
CA SER A 164 4.65 6.75 13.38
C SER A 164 5.77 6.96 12.37
N PRO A 165 6.23 8.20 12.15
CA PRO A 165 7.40 8.46 11.30
C PRO A 165 8.62 7.79 11.94
N LEU A 166 9.35 7.01 11.15
CA LEU A 166 10.61 6.40 11.59
C LEU A 166 11.80 7.34 11.40
N PHE A 167 11.71 8.19 10.38
CA PHE A 167 12.73 9.14 9.99
C PHE A 167 12.05 10.46 9.64
N GLU A 168 12.63 11.55 10.13
CA GLU A 168 12.15 12.91 9.91
C GLU A 168 13.25 13.68 9.17
N LEU A 169 12.95 14.16 7.96
CA LEU A 169 13.88 14.92 7.13
C LEU A 169 13.53 16.41 7.21
N PHE A 170 14.55 17.27 7.30
CA PHE A 170 14.37 18.73 7.32
C PHE A 170 15.05 19.39 6.11
N PRO A 171 14.45 19.33 4.91
CA PRO A 171 15.05 19.86 3.67
C PRO A 171 15.52 21.31 3.75
N SER A 172 14.77 22.18 4.46
CA SER A 172 15.15 23.60 4.61
C SER A 172 16.34 23.85 5.53
N LYS A 173 16.60 22.98 6.51
CA LYS A 173 17.68 23.18 7.49
C LYS A 173 18.94 22.41 7.12
N ASP A 174 18.77 21.15 6.74
CA ASP A 174 19.90 20.21 6.57
C ASP A 174 20.28 19.99 5.10
N GLY A 175 19.42 20.42 4.17
CA GLY A 175 19.53 20.07 2.76
C GLY A 175 19.26 18.58 2.51
N ILE A 176 18.93 18.23 1.26
CA ILE A 176 18.75 16.83 0.86
C ILE A 176 20.04 16.39 0.17
N SER A 177 20.86 15.62 0.89
CA SER A 177 22.08 15.03 0.35
C SER A 177 22.18 13.56 0.74
N GLN A 178 22.77 12.75 -0.14
CA GLN A 178 23.00 11.31 0.08
C GLN A 178 23.79 11.02 1.38
N SER A 179 24.55 11.98 1.89
CA SER A 179 25.34 11.89 3.12
C SER A 179 24.60 12.30 4.40
N SER A 180 23.33 12.69 4.32
CA SER A 180 22.55 13.03 5.52
C SER A 180 22.46 11.82 6.46
N SER A 181 22.67 12.05 7.76
CA SER A 181 22.64 11.00 8.79
C SER A 181 21.33 10.22 8.75
N VAL A 182 20.22 10.90 8.50
CA VAL A 182 18.88 10.31 8.41
C VAL A 182 18.77 9.33 7.24
N ILE A 183 19.35 9.67 6.07
CA ILE A 183 19.34 8.80 4.89
C ILE A 183 20.25 7.58 5.13
N VAL A 184 21.42 7.79 5.72
CA VAL A 184 22.34 6.69 6.06
C VAL A 184 21.69 5.74 7.07
N ASP A 185 21.02 6.27 8.10
CA ASP A 185 20.29 5.49 9.09
C ASP A 185 19.12 4.72 8.46
N ALA A 186 18.37 5.36 7.57
CA ALA A 186 17.29 4.73 6.81
C ALA A 186 17.82 3.59 5.92
N VAL A 187 18.91 3.83 5.17
CA VAL A 187 19.58 2.81 4.36
C VAL A 187 20.04 1.66 5.24
N SER A 188 20.64 1.94 6.40
CA SER A 188 21.05 0.89 7.35
C SER A 188 19.85 0.07 7.83
N HIS A 189 18.73 0.70 8.16
CA HIS A 189 17.51 0.01 8.61
C HIS A 189 16.91 -0.85 7.49
N LEU A 190 16.96 -0.37 6.25
CA LEU A 190 16.42 -1.05 5.07
C LEU A 190 17.31 -2.19 4.57
N THR A 191 18.63 -2.11 4.76
CA THR A 191 19.61 -3.12 4.29
C THR A 191 20.01 -4.12 5.38
N LYS A 192 19.83 -3.80 6.67
CA LYS A 192 20.04 -4.74 7.78
C LYS A 192 19.30 -6.05 7.52
N LYS A 193 20.06 -7.15 7.54
CA LYS A 193 19.54 -8.52 7.51
C LYS A 193 18.79 -8.79 8.81
N ILE A 194 17.70 -9.55 8.70
CA ILE A 194 16.87 -9.90 9.84
C ILE A 194 17.60 -11.00 10.60
N ASP A 195 18.38 -10.62 11.61
CA ASP A 195 18.88 -11.57 12.58
C ASP A 195 17.78 -11.80 13.61
N SER A 196 17.39 -13.06 13.81
CA SER A 196 16.33 -13.52 14.72
C SER A 196 16.53 -13.13 16.19
N LYS A 197 17.64 -12.45 16.52
CA LYS A 197 18.03 -12.04 17.87
C LYS A 197 17.74 -10.56 18.18
N THR A 198 17.67 -9.69 17.17
CA THR A 198 17.38 -8.26 17.34
C THR A 198 15.90 -7.98 17.10
N ARG A 199 15.17 -7.59 18.16
CA ARG A 199 13.72 -7.29 18.14
C ARG A 199 13.37 -5.98 17.40
N ASP A 200 14.37 -5.24 16.93
CA ASP A 200 14.19 -3.85 16.49
C ASP A 200 13.60 -3.71 15.08
N VAL A 201 13.85 -4.67 14.19
CA VAL A 201 13.35 -4.63 12.80
C VAL A 201 12.18 -5.59 12.63
N LYS A 202 10.98 -5.15 13.00
CA LYS A 202 9.77 -5.99 12.99
C LYS A 202 9.15 -6.05 11.59
N VAL A 203 9.40 -7.16 10.89
CA VAL A 203 8.64 -7.51 9.68
C VAL A 203 7.16 -7.63 10.04
N LEU A 204 6.29 -7.00 9.24
CA LEU A 204 4.85 -7.11 9.46
C LEU A 204 4.41 -8.53 9.13
N GLN A 205 3.62 -9.14 10.01
CA GLN A 205 3.04 -10.45 9.75
C GLN A 205 1.62 -10.30 9.21
N PRO A 206 1.28 -10.97 8.09
CA PRO A 206 -0.07 -10.99 7.57
C PRO A 206 -1.02 -11.55 8.62
N THR A 207 -2.15 -10.89 8.83
CA THR A 207 -3.23 -11.38 9.68
C THR A 207 -4.39 -11.80 8.80
N ILE A 208 -5.34 -12.58 9.32
CA ILE A 208 -6.48 -13.12 8.55
C ILE A 208 -7.19 -12.00 7.75
N ALA A 209 -7.35 -10.81 8.34
CA ALA A 209 -7.96 -9.65 7.68
C ALA A 209 -7.14 -9.01 6.55
N THR A 210 -5.84 -9.30 6.45
CA THR A 210 -4.94 -8.75 5.41
C THR A 210 -4.42 -9.82 4.46
N GLN A 211 -4.84 -11.08 4.61
CA GLN A 211 -4.46 -12.12 3.67
C GLN A 211 -5.39 -12.06 2.46
N THR A 212 -4.94 -11.43 1.38
CA THR A 212 -5.51 -11.71 0.07
C THR A 212 -5.05 -13.11 -0.30
N ILE A 213 -5.97 -14.07 -0.37
CA ILE A 213 -5.68 -15.44 -0.82
C ILE A 213 -5.21 -15.34 -2.28
N LYS A 214 -3.89 -15.26 -2.50
CA LYS A 214 -3.33 -15.42 -3.84
C LYS A 214 -3.46 -16.90 -4.18
N CYS A 215 -4.39 -17.23 -5.07
CA CYS A 215 -4.52 -18.55 -5.70
C CYS A 215 -3.27 -18.82 -6.56
N SER A 216 -2.19 -19.21 -5.92
CA SER A 216 -1.02 -19.75 -6.59
C SER A 216 -0.35 -20.74 -5.65
N GLY A 217 -0.73 -22.01 -5.75
CA GLY A 217 -0.02 -23.09 -5.08
C GLY A 217 -0.91 -24.01 -4.27
N LEU A 218 -0.83 -25.29 -4.63
CA LEU A 218 -1.60 -26.47 -4.27
C LEU A 218 -1.75 -26.81 -2.76
N PHE A 219 -1.46 -25.93 -1.80
CA PHE A 219 -1.38 -26.38 -0.40
C PHE A 219 -2.00 -25.52 0.71
N LEU A 220 -2.67 -24.41 0.39
CA LEU A 220 -3.46 -23.67 1.38
C LEU A 220 -4.77 -23.15 0.77
N ALA A 221 -5.58 -24.09 0.27
CA ALA A 221 -6.99 -23.84 -0.01
C ALA A 221 -7.76 -23.72 1.33
N ARG A 222 -7.57 -22.60 2.04
CA ARG A 222 -8.65 -22.13 2.92
C ARG A 222 -9.78 -21.76 1.98
N ALA A 223 -10.87 -22.53 2.08
CA ALA A 223 -12.07 -22.42 1.26
C ALA A 223 -12.38 -20.96 0.89
N THR A 224 -12.24 -20.66 -0.39
CA THR A 224 -12.67 -19.39 -0.96
C THR A 224 -14.20 -19.37 -0.96
N ASP A 225 -14.80 -18.46 -0.20
CA ASP A 225 -16.22 -18.12 -0.28
C ASP A 225 -16.65 -17.77 -1.72
N ALA A 226 -15.72 -17.39 -2.60
CA ALA A 226 -15.97 -17.12 -4.02
C ALA A 226 -16.39 -18.37 -4.84
N ASN A 227 -16.15 -19.59 -4.34
CA ASN A 227 -16.62 -20.82 -5.00
C ASN A 227 -17.78 -21.47 -4.25
N SER A 228 -18.21 -20.93 -3.11
CA SER A 228 -19.30 -21.49 -2.31
C SER A 228 -20.60 -21.58 -3.11
N LEU A 229 -20.90 -20.55 -3.89
CA LEU A 229 -22.11 -20.48 -4.72
C LEU A 229 -22.07 -21.49 -5.88
N TYR A 230 -20.88 -21.70 -6.48
CA TYR A 230 -20.67 -22.72 -7.51
C TYR A 230 -20.76 -24.14 -6.92
N GLU A 231 -20.14 -24.40 -5.78
CA GLU A 231 -20.22 -25.69 -5.09
C GLU A 231 -21.64 -25.98 -4.61
N MET A 232 -22.38 -24.97 -4.15
CA MET A 232 -23.79 -25.09 -3.82
C MET A 232 -24.65 -25.42 -5.04
N ASP A 233 -24.48 -24.70 -6.15
CA ASP A 233 -25.24 -24.94 -7.38
C ASP A 233 -24.97 -26.34 -7.93
N LYS A 234 -23.69 -26.74 -7.97
CA LYS A 234 -23.26 -28.09 -8.35
C LYS A 234 -23.89 -29.17 -7.44
N ALA A 235 -23.81 -29.00 -6.12
CA ALA A 235 -24.40 -29.93 -5.18
C ALA A 235 -25.94 -30.02 -5.35
N THR A 236 -26.62 -28.90 -5.61
CA THR A 236 -28.06 -28.91 -5.88
C THR A 236 -28.42 -29.61 -7.18
N GLN A 237 -27.62 -29.44 -8.25
CA GLN A 237 -27.81 -30.17 -9.51
C GLN A 237 -27.59 -31.67 -9.37
N GLU A 238 -26.60 -32.10 -8.58
CA GLU A 238 -26.39 -33.52 -8.28
C GLU A 238 -27.62 -34.13 -7.58
N VAL A 239 -28.19 -33.43 -6.59
CA VAL A 239 -29.42 -33.89 -5.90
C VAL A 239 -30.63 -33.94 -6.85
N ILE A 240 -30.80 -32.92 -7.70
CA ILE A 240 -31.89 -32.88 -8.69
C ILE A 240 -31.79 -34.05 -9.67
N ASN A 241 -30.59 -34.32 -10.18
CA ASN A 241 -30.36 -35.42 -11.12
C ASN A 241 -30.70 -36.77 -10.47
N ILE A 242 -30.29 -37.01 -9.22
CA ILE A 242 -30.63 -38.24 -8.48
C ILE A 242 -32.15 -38.38 -8.32
N ILE A 243 -32.87 -37.29 -8.03
CA ILE A 243 -34.34 -37.31 -7.90
C ILE A 243 -35.00 -37.63 -9.24
N VAL A 244 -34.56 -36.98 -10.33
CA VAL A 244 -35.09 -37.20 -11.69
C VAL A 244 -34.81 -38.64 -12.16
N GLU A 245 -33.61 -39.17 -11.90
CA GLU A 245 -33.27 -40.55 -12.20
C GLU A 245 -34.16 -41.53 -11.42
N ALA A 246 -34.35 -41.32 -10.11
CA ALA A 246 -35.21 -42.16 -9.29
C ALA A 246 -36.68 -42.10 -9.74
N GLN A 247 -37.18 -40.94 -10.15
CA GLN A 247 -38.52 -40.78 -10.72
C GLN A 247 -38.67 -41.47 -12.08
N SER A 248 -37.64 -41.40 -12.93
CA SER A 248 -37.65 -42.07 -14.25
C SER A 248 -37.67 -43.60 -14.12
N GLN A 249 -37.04 -44.15 -13.08
CA GLN A 249 -37.05 -45.58 -12.78
C GLN A 249 -38.33 -46.04 -12.06
N GLY A 250 -39.04 -45.12 -11.40
CA GLY A 250 -40.27 -45.37 -10.63
C GLY A 250 -41.56 -45.54 -11.46
N LEU A 251 -41.51 -45.50 -12.80
CA LEU A 251 -42.70 -45.71 -13.65
C LEU A 251 -43.33 -47.11 -13.53
N ALA A 252 -42.73 -48.04 -12.78
CA ALA A 252 -43.25 -49.40 -12.56
C ALA A 252 -43.32 -49.85 -11.08
N GLY A 253 -43.22 -48.94 -10.11
CA GLY A 253 -43.39 -49.28 -8.68
C GLY A 253 -42.87 -48.20 -7.74
N SER A 254 -43.56 -48.02 -6.61
CA SER A 254 -43.30 -46.97 -5.61
C SER A 254 -41.93 -47.12 -4.94
N SER A 255 -40.92 -46.42 -5.46
CA SER A 255 -39.62 -46.26 -4.81
C SER A 255 -39.75 -45.26 -3.65
N ASN A 256 -40.16 -45.73 -2.47
CA ASN A 256 -40.35 -44.89 -1.27
C ASN A 256 -39.03 -44.40 -0.63
N ARG A 257 -37.86 -44.67 -1.23
CA ARG A 257 -36.54 -44.27 -0.70
C ARG A 257 -35.54 -43.98 -1.82
N ILE A 258 -34.97 -42.76 -1.81
CA ILE A 258 -33.86 -42.34 -2.66
C ILE A 258 -32.57 -42.36 -1.84
N SER A 259 -31.55 -43.08 -2.30
CA SER A 259 -30.24 -43.16 -1.64
C SER A 259 -29.26 -42.19 -2.33
N MET A 260 -28.71 -41.24 -1.59
CA MET A 260 -27.75 -40.24 -2.11
C MET A 260 -26.29 -40.57 -1.75
N GLY A 261 -25.95 -41.87 -1.76
CA GLY A 261 -24.60 -42.37 -1.44
C GLY A 261 -24.43 -42.83 0.01
N HIS A 262 -23.21 -43.26 0.36
CA HIS A 262 -22.91 -43.93 1.65
C HIS A 262 -22.86 -42.99 2.87
N THR A 263 -22.74 -41.68 2.65
CA THR A 263 -22.54 -40.69 3.72
C THR A 263 -23.76 -39.80 3.98
N LEU A 264 -24.80 -39.88 3.15
CA LEU A 264 -25.99 -39.03 3.26
C LEU A 264 -27.23 -39.87 3.62
N PRO A 265 -28.14 -39.33 4.45
CA PRO A 265 -29.37 -40.02 4.81
C PRO A 265 -30.25 -40.21 3.56
N ALA A 266 -30.87 -41.39 3.46
CA ALA A 266 -31.82 -41.66 2.40
C ALA A 266 -33.07 -40.80 2.56
N ILE A 267 -33.55 -40.20 1.47
CA ILE A 267 -34.77 -39.39 1.44
C ILE A 267 -35.94 -40.36 1.23
N SER A 268 -36.83 -40.45 2.20
CA SER A 268 -38.09 -41.19 2.08
C SER A 268 -39.23 -40.24 1.72
N PHE A 269 -40.03 -40.61 0.73
CA PHE A 269 -41.27 -39.92 0.34
C PHE A 269 -42.49 -40.67 0.86
#